data_AF-A0A4Q1KIG2-F1
#
_entry.id   AF-A0A4Q1KIG2-F1
#
_cell.length_a   1.000
_cell.length_b   1.000
_cell.length_c   1.000
_cell.angle_alpha   90.00
_cell.angle_beta   90.00
_cell.angle_gamma   90.00
#
_symmetry.space_group_name_H-M   'P 1'
#
loop_
_entity.id
_entity.type
_entity.pdbx_description
1 polymer ?
#
loop_
_entity_poly.entity_id
_entity_poly.type
_entity_poly.pdbx_seq_one_letter_code
_entity_poly.pdbx_strand_id
1 'polypeptide(L)'
;MKTREEHLEYCKICLNRKLDYQKGLICSLTDEIADFEETCMNFKEDPIKKKEIENVAPLIQETELTRQVNTGSSWFLWIFGLSTINTLILFFGGQVSFIFGLGLTQLFEGLYIGFFGQLDVLGVLFSLLISGIFLIIWHFSKKLSKTAFFIGMIIYGIDALILLIFKDWLSFGVHIFALFAIFKGFQSVDDIKKE
;
A
#
# COMPACT_ATOMS: atom_id res chain seq x y z
N MET A 1 35.29 8.49 -4.67
CA MET A 1 35.21 7.05 -4.36
C MET A 1 33.76 6.61 -4.50
N LYS A 2 33.46 5.67 -5.40
CA LYS A 2 32.12 5.13 -5.59
C LYS A 2 31.64 4.32 -4.40
N THR A 3 30.33 4.37 -4.17
CA THR A 3 29.61 3.52 -3.23
C THR A 3 29.41 2.12 -3.79
N ARG A 4 29.04 1.16 -2.93
CA ARG A 4 28.75 -0.21 -3.32
C ARG A 4 27.64 -0.31 -4.37
N GLU A 5 26.61 0.53 -4.28
CA GLU A 5 25.50 0.55 -5.24
C GLU A 5 25.98 0.98 -6.63
N GLU A 6 26.77 2.04 -6.70
CA GLU A 6 27.38 2.52 -7.96
C GLU A 6 28.37 1.52 -8.54
N HIS A 7 29.11 0.76 -7.72
CA HIS A 7 29.93 -0.34 -8.22
C HIS A 7 29.08 -1.46 -8.83
N LEU A 8 27.96 -1.79 -8.18
CA LEU A 8 27.07 -2.84 -8.63
C LEU A 8 26.40 -2.53 -9.98
N GLU A 9 26.18 -1.25 -10.32
CA GLU A 9 25.72 -0.86 -11.66
C GLU A 9 26.65 -1.37 -12.77
N TYR A 10 27.97 -1.33 -12.54
CA TYR A 10 28.96 -1.88 -13.47
C TYR A 10 29.07 -3.40 -13.32
N CYS A 11 29.23 -3.88 -12.09
CA CYS A 11 29.53 -5.30 -11.85
C CYS A 11 28.38 -6.23 -12.29
N LYS A 12 27.11 -5.80 -12.18
CA LYS A 12 25.94 -6.61 -12.60
C LYS A 12 25.97 -6.99 -14.08
N ILE A 13 26.56 -6.14 -14.92
CA ILE A 13 26.68 -6.34 -16.37
C ILE A 13 28.12 -6.65 -16.81
N CYS A 14 29.01 -7.06 -15.89
CA CYS A 14 30.39 -7.41 -16.24
C CYS A 14 30.53 -8.92 -16.45
N LEU A 15 31.29 -9.35 -17.46
CA LEU A 15 31.64 -10.76 -17.72
C LEU A 15 32.51 -11.36 -16.59
N ASN A 16 33.23 -10.53 -15.86
CA ASN A 16 34.05 -10.95 -14.73
C ASN A 16 33.26 -11.00 -13.40
N ARG A 17 31.92 -11.01 -13.44
CA ARG A 17 31.11 -11.09 -12.22
C ARG A 17 31.09 -12.53 -11.69
N LYS A 18 31.18 -12.68 -10.37
CA LYS A 18 31.06 -13.96 -9.67
C LYS A 18 30.20 -13.75 -8.42
N LEU A 19 29.26 -14.66 -8.17
CA LEU A 19 28.43 -14.62 -6.98
C LEU A 19 29.17 -15.36 -5.84
N ASP A 20 29.38 -14.66 -4.74
CA ASP A 20 29.84 -15.21 -3.47
C ASP A 20 28.71 -15.07 -2.43
N TYR A 21 28.41 -16.13 -1.70
CA TYR A 21 27.27 -16.13 -0.77
C TYR A 21 27.50 -15.32 0.52
N GLN A 22 28.76 -15.00 0.84
CA GLN A 22 29.11 -14.19 2.01
C GLN A 22 29.31 -12.72 1.65
N LYS A 23 29.95 -12.45 0.50
CA LYS A 23 30.32 -11.10 0.05
C LYS A 23 29.35 -10.50 -1.00
N GLY A 24 28.48 -11.32 -1.58
CA GLY A 24 27.60 -10.95 -2.69
C GLY A 24 28.33 -10.95 -4.04
N LEU A 25 28.06 -9.97 -4.90
CA LEU A 25 28.67 -9.90 -6.23
C LEU A 25 30.13 -9.42 -6.14
N ILE A 26 31.07 -10.29 -6.48
CA ILE A 26 32.52 -10.04 -6.49
C ILE A 26 33.08 -10.12 -7.91
N CYS A 27 34.33 -9.68 -8.08
CA CYS A 27 35.06 -9.85 -9.33
C CYS A 27 35.75 -11.21 -9.37
N SER A 28 35.57 -11.99 -10.43
CA SER A 28 36.23 -13.29 -10.64
C SER A 28 37.74 -13.20 -10.83
N LEU A 29 38.28 -12.00 -11.09
CA LEU A 29 39.72 -11.77 -11.25
C LEU A 29 40.43 -11.50 -9.92
N THR A 30 39.74 -10.89 -8.96
CA THR A 30 40.32 -10.49 -7.66
C THR A 30 39.77 -11.30 -6.50
N ASP A 31 38.66 -12.02 -6.70
CA ASP A 31 37.87 -12.68 -5.66
C ASP A 31 37.40 -11.75 -4.52
N GLU A 32 37.35 -10.45 -4.81
CA GLU A 32 36.97 -9.40 -3.86
C GLU A 32 35.86 -8.49 -4.39
N ILE A 33 35.26 -7.72 -3.48
CA ILE A 33 34.31 -6.66 -3.80
C ILE A 33 35.05 -5.56 -4.57
N ALA A 34 34.36 -4.93 -5.52
CA ALA A 34 34.89 -3.81 -6.28
C ALA A 34 35.35 -2.66 -5.37
N ASP A 35 36.53 -2.11 -5.66
CA ASP A 35 37.21 -1.05 -4.89
C ASP A 35 37.64 0.15 -5.77
N PHE A 36 37.22 0.18 -7.04
CA PHE A 36 37.62 1.23 -7.98
C PHE A 36 36.95 2.58 -7.67
N GLU A 37 37.65 3.70 -7.91
CA GLU A 37 37.15 5.04 -7.54
C GLU A 37 36.08 5.58 -8.50
N GLU A 38 36.30 5.45 -9.81
CA GLU A 38 35.38 5.95 -10.85
C GLU A 38 34.97 4.85 -11.84
N THR A 39 35.95 4.16 -12.44
CA THR A 39 35.73 3.09 -13.41
C THR A 39 36.68 1.91 -13.18
N CYS A 40 36.26 0.72 -13.61
CA CYS A 40 37.07 -0.49 -13.50
C CYS A 40 37.87 -0.71 -14.78
N MET A 41 39.20 -0.76 -14.68
CA MET A 41 40.10 -1.01 -15.81
C MET A 41 39.91 -2.40 -16.45
N ASN A 42 39.43 -3.37 -15.66
CA ASN A 42 39.17 -4.74 -16.12
C ASN A 42 37.70 -4.97 -16.48
N PHE A 43 36.88 -3.91 -16.60
CA PHE A 43 35.49 -4.04 -16.96
C PHE A 43 35.35 -4.61 -18.38
N LYS A 44 34.56 -5.68 -18.51
CA LYS A 44 34.18 -6.27 -19.79
C LYS A 44 32.67 -6.42 -19.79
N GLU A 45 31.98 -5.57 -20.55
CA GLU A 45 30.51 -5.61 -20.62
C GLU A 45 30.02 -6.96 -21.13
N ASP A 46 29.01 -7.50 -20.46
CA ASP A 46 28.22 -8.64 -20.89
C ASP A 46 26.98 -8.10 -21.63
N PRO A 47 26.98 -8.08 -22.97
CA PRO A 47 25.89 -7.49 -23.75
C PRO A 47 24.59 -8.27 -23.59
N ILE A 48 24.66 -9.57 -23.28
CA ILE A 48 23.48 -10.40 -23.02
C ILE A 48 22.87 -9.97 -21.69
N LYS A 49 23.68 -9.84 -20.63
CA LYS A 49 23.16 -9.47 -19.31
C LYS A 49 22.64 -8.04 -19.27
N LYS A 50 23.30 -7.11 -19.95
CA LYS A 50 22.81 -5.74 -20.13
C LYS A 50 21.45 -5.70 -20.81
N LYS A 51 21.32 -6.37 -21.96
CA LYS A 51 20.05 -6.46 -22.69
C LYS A 51 18.95 -7.15 -21.89
N GLU A 52 19.28 -8.18 -21.11
CA GLU A 52 18.33 -8.83 -20.21
C GLU A 52 17.79 -7.84 -19.16
N ILE A 53 18.67 -7.09 -18.49
CA ILE A 53 18.27 -6.08 -17.50
C ILE A 53 17.46 -4.96 -18.14
N GLU A 54 17.88 -4.45 -19.30
CA GLU A 54 17.17 -3.39 -20.04
C GLU A 54 15.76 -3.83 -20.46
N ASN A 55 15.59 -5.09 -20.89
CA ASN A 55 14.28 -5.62 -21.28
C ASN A 55 13.36 -5.90 -20.07
N VAL A 56 13.93 -6.22 -18.90
CA VAL A 56 13.17 -6.57 -17.69
C VAL A 56 12.87 -5.35 -16.82
N ALA A 57 13.69 -4.30 -16.89
CA ALA A 57 13.49 -3.04 -16.15
C ALA A 57 12.08 -2.44 -16.30
N PRO A 58 11.51 -2.27 -17.52
CA PRO A 58 10.15 -1.73 -17.67
C PRO A 58 9.09 -2.64 -17.05
N LEU A 59 9.25 -3.97 -17.16
CA LEU A 59 8.34 -4.93 -16.53
C LEU A 59 8.36 -4.82 -15.01
N ILE A 60 9.54 -4.66 -14.39
CA ILE A 60 9.65 -4.47 -12.94
C ILE A 60 8.96 -3.17 -12.52
N GLN A 61 9.14 -2.10 -13.28
CA GLN A 61 8.48 -0.81 -13.01
C GLN A 61 6.96 -0.92 -13.09
N GLU A 62 6.41 -1.52 -14.16
CA GLU A 62 4.96 -1.73 -14.32
C GLU A 62 4.38 -2.59 -13.18
N THR A 63 5.08 -3.66 -12.78
CA THR A 63 4.65 -4.53 -11.68
C THR A 63 4.61 -3.80 -10.35
N GLU A 64 5.59 -2.93 -10.07
CA GLU A 64 5.66 -2.15 -8.84
C GLU A 64 4.57 -1.08 -8.79
N LEU A 65 4.31 -0.38 -9.89
CA LEU A 65 3.21 0.59 -9.98
C LEU A 65 1.86 -0.10 -9.77
N THR A 66 1.66 -1.25 -10.42
CA THR A 66 0.45 -2.08 -10.24
C THR A 66 0.29 -2.55 -8.80
N ARG A 67 1.39 -2.94 -8.15
CA ARG A 67 1.41 -3.32 -6.72
C ARG A 67 1.00 -2.16 -5.83
N GLN A 68 1.48 -0.95 -6.10
CA GLN A 68 1.10 0.26 -5.34
C GLN A 68 -0.38 0.59 -5.49
N VAL A 69 -0.93 0.55 -6.72
CA VAL A 69 -2.38 0.72 -6.95
C VAL A 69 -3.17 -0.35 -6.21
N ASN A 70 -2.76 -1.61 -6.29
CA ASN A 70 -3.45 -2.72 -5.64
C ASN A 70 -3.42 -2.58 -4.12
N THR A 71 -2.27 -2.23 -3.55
CA THR A 71 -2.11 -2.01 -2.10
C THR A 71 -2.99 -0.85 -1.64
N GLY A 72 -2.92 0.30 -2.33
CA GLY A 72 -3.72 1.48 -2.00
C GLY A 72 -5.23 1.24 -2.12
N SER A 73 -5.68 0.66 -3.23
CA SER A 73 -7.11 0.37 -3.43
C SER A 73 -7.64 -0.67 -2.43
N SER A 74 -6.86 -1.70 -2.08
CA SER A 74 -7.29 -2.75 -1.15
C SER A 74 -7.58 -2.22 0.26
N TRP A 75 -7.05 -1.06 0.65
CA TRP A 75 -7.44 -0.42 1.91
C TRP A 75 -8.93 -0.09 1.98
N PHE A 76 -9.56 0.30 0.87
CA PHE A 76 -11.01 0.51 0.85
C PHE A 76 -11.79 -0.78 1.11
N LEU A 77 -11.29 -1.93 0.63
CA LEU A 77 -11.88 -3.22 0.93
C LEU A 77 -11.67 -3.61 2.40
N TRP A 78 -10.48 -3.35 2.96
CA TRP A 78 -10.21 -3.56 4.39
C TRP A 78 -11.11 -2.70 5.28
N ILE A 79 -11.32 -1.43 4.92
CA ILE A 79 -12.21 -0.50 5.63
C ILE A 79 -13.64 -1.08 5.66
N PHE A 80 -14.18 -1.50 4.52
CA PHE A 80 -15.48 -2.15 4.44
C PHE A 80 -15.55 -3.43 5.29
N GLY A 81 -14.56 -4.31 5.15
CA GLY A 81 -14.53 -5.61 5.83
C GLY A 81 -14.42 -5.48 7.35
N LEU A 82 -13.50 -4.65 7.84
CA LEU A 82 -13.30 -4.43 9.28
C LEU A 82 -14.50 -3.71 9.90
N SER A 83 -15.10 -2.73 9.20
CA SER A 83 -16.34 -2.10 9.62
C SER A 83 -17.48 -3.11 9.74
N THR A 84 -17.65 -3.97 8.73
CA THR A 84 -18.68 -5.02 8.74
C THR A 84 -18.49 -6.00 9.90
N ILE A 85 -17.26 -6.44 10.16
CA ILE A 85 -16.94 -7.32 11.28
C ILE A 85 -17.30 -6.64 12.62
N ASN A 86 -16.96 -5.35 12.79
CA ASN A 86 -17.29 -4.63 14.02
C ASN A 86 -18.81 -4.50 14.25
N THR A 87 -19.57 -4.14 13.20
CA THR A 87 -21.03 -4.10 13.25
C THR A 87 -21.62 -5.46 13.64
N LEU A 88 -21.09 -6.56 13.08
CA LEU A 88 -21.56 -7.91 13.41
C LEU A 88 -21.25 -8.31 14.85
N ILE A 89 -20.06 -8.00 15.36
CA ILE A 89 -19.72 -8.26 16.77
C ILE A 89 -20.70 -7.54 17.69
N LEU A 90 -21.01 -6.27 17.40
CA LEU A 90 -21.96 -5.48 18.18
C LEU A 90 -23.38 -6.06 18.10
N PHE A 91 -23.83 -6.49 16.92
CA PHE A 91 -25.14 -7.13 16.72
C PHE A 91 -25.32 -8.41 17.55
N PHE A 92 -24.26 -9.21 17.70
CA PHE A 92 -24.29 -10.42 18.54
C PHE A 92 -24.06 -10.15 20.04
N GLY A 93 -24.10 -8.88 20.47
CA GLY A 93 -23.94 -8.48 21.87
C GLY A 93 -22.49 -8.46 22.35
N GLY A 94 -21.52 -8.57 21.45
CA GLY A 94 -20.10 -8.41 21.76
C GLY A 94 -19.75 -6.95 22.05
N GLN A 95 -18.75 -6.74 22.91
CA GLN A 95 -18.15 -5.43 23.12
C GLN A 95 -16.94 -5.30 22.21
N VAL A 96 -16.93 -4.29 21.35
CA VAL A 96 -15.79 -4.04 20.46
C VAL A 96 -14.87 -3.03 21.10
N SER A 97 -13.59 -3.38 21.28
CA SER A 97 -12.55 -2.38 21.54
C SER A 97 -12.23 -1.66 20.24
N PHE A 98 -12.37 -0.34 20.29
CA PHE A 98 -12.25 0.68 19.26
C PHE A 98 -10.90 0.69 18.51
N ILE A 99 -10.55 -0.36 17.76
CA ILE A 99 -9.21 -0.42 17.12
C ILE A 99 -9.29 -0.44 15.59
N PHE A 100 -10.43 -0.82 14.99
CA PHE A 100 -10.48 -1.09 13.54
C PHE A 100 -11.80 -0.71 12.83
N GLY A 101 -12.58 0.26 13.33
CA GLY A 101 -13.87 0.65 12.74
C GLY A 101 -13.84 1.97 11.96
N LEU A 102 -14.83 2.17 11.09
CA LEU A 102 -15.18 3.49 10.57
C LEU A 102 -15.77 4.32 11.72
N GLY A 103 -15.22 5.49 11.99
CA GLY A 103 -15.72 6.38 13.04
C GLY A 103 -17.19 6.77 12.81
N LEU A 104 -17.60 6.92 11.56
CA LEU A 104 -18.96 7.24 11.17
C LEU A 104 -19.95 6.11 11.46
N THR A 105 -19.60 4.84 11.21
CA THR A 105 -20.50 3.72 11.53
C THR A 105 -20.64 3.57 13.04
N GLN A 106 -19.55 3.74 13.80
CA GLN A 106 -19.59 3.70 15.26
C GLN A 106 -20.43 4.83 15.85
N LEU A 107 -20.30 6.05 15.32
CA LEU A 107 -21.14 7.18 15.73
C LEU A 107 -22.62 6.86 15.47
N PHE A 108 -22.95 6.34 14.29
CA PHE A 108 -24.30 5.94 13.93
C PHE A 108 -24.82 4.83 14.86
N GLU A 109 -24.07 3.75 15.04
CA GLU A 109 -24.43 2.59 15.86
C GLU A 109 -24.66 3.00 17.32
N GLY A 110 -23.78 3.85 17.88
CA GLY A 110 -23.92 4.37 19.23
C GLY A 110 -25.17 5.22 19.42
N LEU A 111 -25.48 6.11 18.46
CA LEU A 111 -26.73 6.88 18.47
C LEU A 111 -27.96 5.96 18.33
N TYR A 112 -27.91 4.99 17.41
CA TYR A 112 -28.99 4.05 17.17
C TYR A 112 -29.31 3.25 18.43
N ILE A 113 -28.30 2.66 19.08
CA ILE A 113 -28.46 1.96 20.36
C ILE A 113 -28.99 2.90 21.45
N GLY A 114 -28.53 4.16 21.48
CA GLY A 114 -29.04 5.15 22.43
C GLY A 114 -30.55 5.43 22.30
N PHE A 115 -31.11 5.39 21.08
CA PHE A 115 -32.54 5.62 20.84
C PHE A 115 -33.38 4.33 20.92
N PHE A 116 -32.87 3.21 20.44
CA PHE A 116 -33.62 1.96 20.23
C PHE A 116 -33.23 0.83 21.21
N GLY A 117 -32.24 1.06 22.08
CA GLY A 117 -31.78 0.15 23.11
C GLY A 117 -30.82 -0.94 22.65
N GLN A 118 -30.91 -1.38 21.39
CA GLN A 118 -30.03 -2.39 20.80
C GLN A 118 -29.88 -2.17 19.29
N LEU A 119 -28.85 -2.77 18.69
CA LEU A 119 -28.67 -2.78 17.24
C LEU A 119 -29.44 -3.97 16.66
N ASP A 120 -30.54 -3.69 15.95
CA ASP A 120 -31.32 -4.72 15.27
C ASP A 120 -30.88 -4.90 13.80
N VAL A 121 -31.60 -5.73 13.05
CA VAL A 121 -31.29 -5.99 11.63
C VAL A 121 -31.33 -4.71 10.79
N LEU A 122 -32.20 -3.75 11.12
CA LEU A 122 -32.31 -2.50 10.39
C LEU A 122 -31.09 -1.61 10.66
N GLY A 123 -30.65 -1.52 11.91
CA GLY A 123 -29.41 -0.82 12.29
C GLY A 123 -28.17 -1.40 11.60
N VAL A 124 -28.08 -2.74 11.53
CA VAL A 124 -27.01 -3.41 10.78
C VAL A 124 -27.07 -3.06 9.29
N LEU A 125 -28.25 -3.08 8.67
CA LEU A 125 -28.41 -2.75 7.26
C LEU A 125 -27.91 -1.34 6.94
N PHE A 126 -28.26 -0.34 7.76
CA PHE A 126 -27.76 1.02 7.60
C PHE A 126 -26.24 1.12 7.74
N SER A 127 -25.66 0.42 8.72
CA SER A 127 -24.21 0.38 8.92
C SER A 127 -23.47 -0.26 7.74
N LEU A 128 -24.06 -1.31 7.14
CA LEU A 128 -23.57 -1.93 5.90
C LEU A 128 -23.71 -1.01 4.69
N LEU A 129 -24.76 -0.20 4.61
CA LEU A 129 -24.90 0.79 3.53
C LEU A 129 -23.83 1.88 3.62
N ILE A 130 -23.54 2.38 4.83
CA ILE A 130 -22.50 3.40 5.05
C ILE A 130 -21.13 2.84 4.65
N SER A 131 -20.77 1.68 5.21
CA SER A 131 -19.48 1.05 4.92
C SER A 131 -19.38 0.52 3.47
N GLY A 132 -20.50 0.10 2.87
CA GLY A 132 -20.57 -0.45 1.50
C GLY A 132 -20.17 0.52 0.40
N ILE A 133 -20.20 1.83 0.66
CA ILE A 133 -19.65 2.85 -0.26
C ILE A 133 -18.16 2.56 -0.55
N PHE A 134 -17.41 2.08 0.44
CA PHE A 134 -16.00 1.75 0.26
C PHE A 134 -15.77 0.53 -0.63
N LEU A 135 -16.72 -0.41 -0.70
CA LEU A 135 -16.66 -1.52 -1.65
C LEU A 135 -16.81 -1.03 -3.10
N ILE A 136 -17.68 -0.03 -3.33
CA ILE A 136 -17.85 0.61 -4.64
C ILE A 136 -16.57 1.37 -5.01
N ILE A 137 -16.03 2.15 -4.07
CA ILE A 137 -14.77 2.89 -4.28
C ILE A 137 -13.61 1.93 -4.57
N TRP A 138 -13.50 0.81 -3.85
CA TRP A 138 -12.52 -0.24 -4.13
C TRP A 138 -12.65 -0.75 -5.57
N HIS A 139 -13.87 -1.09 -6.00
CA HIS A 139 -14.12 -1.61 -7.35
C HIS A 139 -13.65 -0.65 -8.46
N PHE A 140 -13.92 0.65 -8.31
CA PHE A 140 -13.51 1.64 -9.31
C PHE A 140 -12.03 2.05 -9.18
N SER A 141 -11.47 2.11 -7.97
CA SER A 141 -10.05 2.41 -7.76
C SER A 141 -9.15 1.32 -8.35
N LYS A 142 -9.56 0.05 -8.27
CA LYS A 142 -8.92 -1.08 -8.97
C LYS A 142 -8.91 -0.95 -10.50
N LYS A 143 -9.83 -0.18 -11.07
CA LYS A 143 -9.91 0.16 -12.50
C LYS A 143 -9.18 1.47 -12.84
N LEU A 144 -8.19 1.86 -12.03
CA LEU A 144 -7.37 3.06 -12.26
C LEU A 144 -8.19 4.37 -12.29
N SER A 145 -9.31 4.42 -11.55
CA SER A 145 -10.11 5.64 -11.38
C SER A 145 -9.52 6.52 -10.28
N LYS A 146 -8.85 7.61 -10.65
CA LYS A 146 -8.33 8.61 -9.69
C LYS A 146 -9.45 9.32 -8.94
N THR A 147 -10.58 9.55 -9.60
CA THR A 147 -11.76 10.14 -8.97
C THR A 147 -12.26 9.28 -7.82
N ALA A 148 -12.28 7.95 -7.98
CA ALA A 148 -12.65 7.04 -6.90
C ALA A 148 -11.68 7.13 -5.71
N PHE A 149 -10.37 7.09 -5.97
CA PHE A 149 -9.36 7.29 -4.93
C PHE A 149 -9.53 8.62 -4.20
N PHE A 150 -9.74 9.72 -4.93
CA PHE A 150 -9.90 11.05 -4.35
C PHE A 150 -11.14 11.16 -3.46
N ILE A 151 -12.28 10.67 -3.95
CA ILE A 151 -13.52 10.60 -3.15
C ILE A 151 -13.30 9.76 -1.89
N GLY A 152 -12.67 8.59 -2.01
CA GLY A 152 -12.37 7.73 -0.87
C GLY A 152 -11.45 8.38 0.16
N MET A 153 -10.41 9.10 -0.28
CA MET A 153 -9.53 9.86 0.61
C MET A 153 -10.27 10.97 1.35
N ILE A 154 -11.19 11.68 0.70
CA ILE A 154 -11.99 12.72 1.36
C ILE A 154 -12.89 12.11 2.43
N ILE A 155 -13.68 11.09 2.07
CA ILE A 155 -14.62 10.46 2.99
C ILE A 155 -13.87 9.88 4.20
N TYR A 156 -12.80 9.13 3.95
CA TYR A 156 -12.01 8.51 5.02
C TYR A 156 -11.19 9.53 5.83
N GLY A 157 -10.77 10.63 5.22
CA GLY A 157 -10.15 11.75 5.92
C GLY A 157 -11.11 12.47 6.87
N ILE A 158 -12.37 12.68 6.46
CA ILE A 158 -13.42 13.21 7.33
C ILE A 158 -13.69 12.23 8.48
N ASP A 159 -13.74 10.94 8.18
CA ASP A 159 -13.92 9.89 9.20
C ASP A 159 -12.81 9.92 10.27
N ALA A 160 -11.55 10.14 9.85
CA ALA A 160 -10.43 10.31 10.78
C ALA A 160 -10.59 11.51 11.72
N LEU A 161 -11.25 12.60 11.29
CA LEU A 161 -11.53 13.76 12.15
C LEU A 161 -12.55 13.43 13.24
N ILE A 162 -13.50 12.52 12.97
CA ILE A 162 -14.47 12.06 13.96
C ILE A 162 -13.74 11.38 15.13
N LEU A 163 -12.69 10.60 14.84
CA LEU A 163 -11.90 9.89 15.85
C LEU A 163 -11.19 10.82 16.84
N LEU A 164 -10.80 12.01 16.38
CA LEU A 164 -10.19 13.04 17.24
C LEU A 164 -11.18 13.55 18.30
N ILE A 165 -12.47 13.61 17.97
CA ILE A 165 -13.53 13.98 18.93
C ILE A 165 -13.60 12.94 20.06
N PHE A 166 -13.45 11.67 19.72
CA PHE A 166 -13.43 10.55 20.66
C PHE A 166 -12.06 10.31 21.32
N LYS A 167 -11.03 11.10 20.97
CA LYS A 167 -9.64 10.98 21.45
C LYS A 167 -9.05 9.59 21.22
N ASP A 168 -9.48 8.89 20.18
CA ASP A 168 -8.92 7.59 19.83
C ASP A 168 -7.69 7.75 18.93
N TRP A 169 -6.55 7.92 19.60
CA TRP A 169 -5.26 8.11 18.95
C TRP A 169 -4.76 6.88 18.18
N LEU A 170 -5.13 5.68 18.62
CA LEU A 170 -4.68 4.44 17.97
C LEU A 170 -5.40 4.26 16.64
N SER A 171 -6.73 4.35 16.63
CA SER A 171 -7.49 4.29 15.37
C SER A 171 -7.12 5.45 14.45
N PHE A 172 -6.91 6.65 14.98
CA PHE A 172 -6.43 7.78 14.19
C PHE A 172 -5.09 7.48 13.50
N GLY A 173 -4.13 6.90 14.21
CA GLY A 173 -2.84 6.47 13.63
C GLY A 173 -3.01 5.47 12.48
N VAL A 174 -3.90 4.48 12.64
CA VAL A 174 -4.25 3.52 11.58
C VAL A 174 -4.87 4.23 10.38
N HIS A 175 -5.74 5.23 10.60
CA HIS A 175 -6.34 6.01 9.52
C HIS A 175 -5.29 6.79 8.71
N ILE A 176 -4.33 7.42 9.38
CA ILE A 176 -3.23 8.13 8.70
C ILE A 176 -2.37 7.15 7.89
N PHE A 177 -2.05 5.98 8.44
CA PHE A 177 -1.29 4.95 7.73
C PHE A 177 -2.03 4.44 6.48
N ALA A 178 -3.32 4.14 6.62
CA ALA A 178 -4.17 3.73 5.50
C ALA A 178 -4.28 4.84 4.45
N LEU A 179 -4.48 6.10 4.85
CA LEU A 179 -4.50 7.26 3.94
C LEU A 179 -3.17 7.41 3.18
N PHE A 180 -2.04 7.20 3.84
CA PHE A 180 -0.73 7.22 3.18
C PHE A 180 -0.61 6.14 2.11
N ALA A 181 -1.03 4.91 2.40
CA ALA A 181 -1.00 3.81 1.44
C ALA A 181 -1.99 4.03 0.27
N ILE A 182 -3.19 4.55 0.54
CA ILE A 182 -4.16 4.96 -0.47
C ILE A 182 -3.57 6.05 -1.37
N PHE A 183 -2.91 7.05 -0.78
CA PHE A 183 -2.27 8.15 -1.52
C PHE A 183 -1.15 7.66 -2.43
N LYS A 184 -0.32 6.71 -1.97
CA LYS A 184 0.68 6.06 -2.83
C LYS A 184 0.02 5.40 -4.05
N GLY A 185 -1.04 4.61 -3.83
CA GLY A 185 -1.82 4.03 -4.93
C GLY A 185 -2.41 5.07 -5.88
N PHE A 186 -2.92 6.20 -5.36
CA PHE A 186 -3.43 7.31 -6.16
C PHE A 186 -2.36 7.93 -7.07
N GLN A 187 -1.13 8.12 -6.58
CA GLN A 187 -0.03 8.67 -7.37
C GLN A 187 0.35 7.75 -8.52
N SER A 188 0.46 6.44 -8.26
CA SER A 188 0.88 5.44 -9.26
C SER A 188 -0.09 5.33 -10.45
N VAL A 189 -1.35 5.77 -10.32
CA VAL A 189 -2.32 5.73 -11.43
C VAL A 189 -1.88 6.60 -12.61
N ASP A 190 -1.27 7.76 -12.37
CA ASP A 190 -0.80 8.62 -13.46
C ASP A 190 0.39 7.99 -14.17
N ASP A 191 1.26 7.33 -13.41
CA ASP A 191 2.49 6.76 -13.96
C ASP A 191 2.21 5.52 -14.80
N ILE A 192 1.16 4.74 -14.47
CA ILE A 192 0.66 3.65 -15.32
C ILE A 192 0.01 4.19 -16.61
N LYS A 193 -0.66 5.36 -16.57
CA LYS A 193 -1.36 5.92 -17.75
C LYS A 193 -0.45 6.72 -18.70
N LYS A 194 0.78 6.98 -18.29
CA LYS A 194 1.78 7.70 -19.11
C LYS A 194 2.57 6.78 -20.04
N GLU A 195 2.49 5.47 -19.84
CA GLU A 195 2.96 4.43 -20.76
C GLU A 195 1.91 4.15 -21.86
#